data_AF-A0A968EF47-F1
#
_entry.id   AF-A0A968EF47-F1
#
_cell.length_a   1.000
_cell.length_b   1.000
_cell.length_c   1.000
_cell.angle_alpha   90.00
_cell.angle_beta   90.00
_cell.angle_gamma   90.00
#
_symmetry.space_group_name_H-M   'P 1'
#
loop_
_entity.id
_entity.type
_entity.pdbx_description
1 polymer ?
#
loop_
_entity_poly.entity_id
_entity_poly.type
_entity_poly.pdbx_seq_one_letter_code
_entity_poly.pdbx_strand_id
1 'polypeptide(L)' 'KWDAQGLVPAVVQDAGTGQVLMLAYMNEESLQRTLETGQTWFWSRSRRELWHKGATSGNTQRVV' A
#
# COMPACT_ATOMS: atom_id res chain seq x y z
N LYS A 1 1.12 13.20 6.94
CA LYS A 1 1.75 14.26 6.13
C LYS A 1 2.76 13.59 5.21
N TRP A 2 2.81 13.95 3.92
CA TRP A 2 3.84 13.48 2.99
C TRP A 2 5.23 13.95 3.45
N ASP A 3 6.25 13.11 3.28
CA ASP A 3 7.64 13.49 3.49
C ASP A 3 8.20 14.32 2.31
N ALA A 4 9.47 14.72 2.39
CA ALA A 4 10.13 15.50 1.34
C ALA A 4 10.30 14.74 0.01
N GLN A 5 10.05 13.44 -0.02
CA GLN A 5 10.05 12.59 -1.22
C GLN A 5 8.62 12.33 -1.73
N GLY A 6 7.61 12.95 -1.13
CA GLY A 6 6.20 12.74 -1.50
C GLY A 6 5.66 11.39 -1.04
N LEU A 7 6.25 10.77 -0.01
CA LEU A 7 5.85 9.46 0.51
C LEU A 7 5.21 9.55 1.90
N VAL A 8 4.35 8.60 2.21
CA VAL A 8 3.73 8.42 3.53
C VAL A 8 3.85 6.96 3.95
N PRO A 9 4.19 6.65 5.22
CA PRO A 9 4.12 5.28 5.71
C PRO A 9 2.67 4.81 5.76
N ALA A 10 2.43 3.60 5.28
CA ALA A 10 1.14 2.91 5.31
C ALA A 10 1.30 1.61 6.11
N VAL A 11 0.55 1.50 7.21
CA VAL A 11 0.48 0.28 8.03
C VAL A 11 -0.75 -0.49 7.61
N VAL A 12 -0.55 -1.75 7.22
CA VAL A 12 -1.65 -2.68 6.95
C VAL A 12 -1.93 -3.47 8.20
N GLN A 13 -3.20 -3.50 8.59
CA GLN A 13 -3.69 -4.23 9.73
C GLN A 13 -4.74 -5.23 9.25
N ASP A 14 -4.75 -6.42 9.85
CA ASP A 14 -5.85 -7.35 9.68
C ASP A 14 -7.12 -6.77 10.30
N ALA A 15 -8.20 -6.70 9.51
CA ALA A 15 -9.42 -6.00 9.88
C ALA A 15 -10.23 -6.69 10.98
N GLY A 16 -10.10 -8.01 11.15
CA GLY A 16 -10.84 -8.76 12.15
C GLY A 16 -10.12 -8.83 13.49
N THR A 17 -8.80 -8.90 13.46
CA THR A 17 -7.96 -9.16 14.64
C THR A 17 -7.20 -7.94 15.14
N GLY A 18 -7.03 -6.91 14.30
CA GLY A 18 -6.14 -5.80 14.62
C GLY A 18 -4.65 -6.15 14.55
N GLN A 19 -4.28 -7.32 14.03
CA GLN A 19 -2.87 -7.67 13.88
C GLN A 19 -2.20 -6.77 12.83
N VAL A 20 -1.07 -6.14 13.18
CA VAL A 20 -0.24 -5.43 12.18
C VAL A 20 0.42 -6.46 11.27
N LEU A 21 0.14 -6.37 9.97
CA LEU A 21 0.64 -7.30 8.96
C LEU A 21 1.92 -6.80 8.28
N MET A 22 1.97 -5.51 7.95
CA MET A 22 3.14 -4.91 7.31
C MET A 22 3.15 -3.38 7.39
N LEU A 23 4.32 -2.82 7.16
CA LEU A 23 4.53 -1.42 6.86
C LEU A 23 5.11 -1.29 5.45
N ALA A 24 4.54 -0.40 4.65
CA ALA A 24 5.04 0.00 3.35
C ALA A 24 4.93 1.52 3.19
N TYR A 25 5.25 2.02 2.00
CA TYR A 25 5.14 3.45 1.68
C TYR A 25 4.16 3.61 0.53
N MET A 26 3.40 4.69 0.56
CA MET A 26 2.57 5.15 -0.55
C MET A 26 3.09 6.50 -1.04
N ASN A 27 2.99 6.76 -2.33
CA ASN A 27 2.94 8.10 -2.91
C ASN A 27 1.48 8.45 -3.27
N GLU A 28 1.25 9.66 -3.80
CA GLU A 28 -0.08 10.12 -4.20
C GLU A 28 -0.78 9.16 -5.18
N GLU A 29 -0.09 8.71 -6.23
CA GLU A 29 -0.68 7.81 -7.24
C GLU A 29 -1.05 6.44 -6.64
N SER A 30 -0.20 5.86 -5.80
CA SER A 30 -0.50 4.58 -5.15
C SER A 30 -1.70 4.68 -4.19
N LEU A 31 -1.88 5.84 -3.53
CA LEU A 31 -3.05 6.08 -2.71
C LEU A 31 -4.32 6.20 -3.57
N GLN A 32 -4.26 6.96 -4.67
CA GLN A 32 -5.38 7.10 -5.61
C GLN A 32 -5.81 5.73 -6.16
N ARG A 33 -4.88 4.92 -6.67
CA ARG A 33 -5.18 3.56 -7.15
C ARG A 33 -5.76 2.67 -6.07
N THR A 34 -5.30 2.83 -4.82
CA THR A 34 -5.85 2.07 -3.69
C THR A 34 -7.32 2.38 -3.48
N LEU A 35 -7.69 3.66 -3.51
CA LEU A 35 -9.08 4.11 -3.37
C LEU A 35 -9.95 3.69 -4.55
N GLU A 36 -9.43 3.78 -5.77
CA GLU A 36 -10.16 3.42 -7.00
C GLU A 36 -10.44 1.92 -7.11
N THR A 37 -9.44 1.09 -6.78
CA THR A 37 -9.53 -0.37 -6.97
C THR A 37 -10.04 -1.11 -5.74
N GLY A 38 -10.03 -0.47 -4.57
CA GLY A 38 -10.30 -1.12 -3.29
C GLY A 38 -9.25 -2.19 -2.92
N GLN A 39 -8.08 -2.19 -3.59
CA GLN A 39 -6.96 -3.08 -3.30
C GLN A 39 -5.72 -2.27 -2.99
N THR A 40 -4.83 -2.75 -2.12
CA THR A 40 -3.66 -1.97 -1.71
C THR A 40 -2.63 -1.83 -2.83
N TRP A 41 -2.27 -0.59 -3.15
CA TRP A 41 -1.14 -0.22 -3.98
C TRP A 41 -0.11 0.54 -3.15
N PHE A 42 1.17 0.25 -3.37
CA PHE A 42 2.29 0.88 -2.67
C PHE A 42 3.27 1.49 -3.66
N TRP A 43 4.19 2.31 -3.15
CA TRP A 43 5.38 2.76 -3.87
C TRP A 43 6.61 1.98 -3.39
N SER A 44 7.21 1.20 -4.29
CA SER A 44 8.47 0.50 -4.00
C SER A 44 9.63 1.49 -4.06
N ARG A 45 10.19 1.85 -2.91
CA ARG A 45 11.31 2.82 -2.85
C ARG A 45 12.59 2.32 -3.52
N SER A 46 12.84 1.01 -3.48
CA SER A 46 14.04 0.40 -4.11
C SER A 46 13.89 0.26 -5.61
N ARG A 47 12.69 -0.08 -6.10
CA ARG A 47 12.42 -0.26 -7.54
C ARG A 47 11.94 1.03 -8.23
N ARG A 48 11.54 2.03 -7.44
CA ARG A 48 10.98 3.31 -7.90
C ARG A 48 9.80 3.11 -8.85
N GLU A 49 8.87 2.25 -8.44
CA GLU A 49 7.69 1.88 -9.22
C GLU A 49 6.47 1.65 -8.31
N LEU A 50 5.28 1.73 -8.91
CA LEU A 50 4.05 1.29 -8.28
C LEU A 50 4.05 -0.22 -8.09
N TRP A 51 3.58 -0.66 -6.93
CA TRP A 51 3.50 -2.06 -6.58
C TRP A 51 2.08 -2.43 -6.12
N HIS A 52 1.40 -3.22 -6.95
CA HIS A 52 0.13 -3.84 -6.58
C HIS A 52 0.39 -5.07 -5.70
N LYS A 53 0.03 -4.97 -4.42
CA LYS A 53 0.32 -6.02 -3.45
C LYS A 53 -0.40 -7.31 -3.85
N GLY A 54 0.38 -8.37 -4.05
CA GLY A 54 -0.16 -9.67 -4.43
C GLY A 54 -0.26 -9.92 -5.93
N ALA A 55 0.10 -8.95 -6.79
CA ALA A 55 0.02 -9.12 -8.25
C ALA A 55 0.77 -10.36 -8.79
N THR A 56 1.90 -10.72 -8.17
CA THR A 56 2.65 -11.93 -8.53
C THR A 56 2.26 -13.15 -7.70
N SER A 57 2.01 -12.97 -6.40
CA SER A 57 1.81 -14.08 -5.46
C SER A 57 0.36 -14.53 -5.30
N GLY A 58 -0.61 -13.80 -5.84
CA GLY A 58 -2.05 -13.99 -5.58
C GLY A 58 -2.54 -13.45 -4.23
N ASN A 59 -1.65 -13.29 -3.23
CA ASN A 59 -1.95 -12.73 -1.91
C ASN A 59 -2.24 -11.22 -1.93
N THR A 60 -3.40 -10.84 -2.47
CA THR A 60 -3.92 -9.47 -2.52
C THR A 60 -4.52 -9.04 -1.19
N GLN A 61 -4.67 -7.73 -0.99
CA GLN A 61 -5.28 -7.14 0.20
C GLN A 61 -6.40 -6.21 -0.24
N ARG A 62 -7.62 -6.45 0.25
CA ARG A 62 -8.79 -5.59 0.04
C ARG A 62 -8.88 -4.57 1.16
N VAL A 63 -9.15 -3.31 0.81
CA VAL A 63 -9.38 -2.23 1.76
C VAL A 63 -10.80 -2.34 2.31
N VAL A 64 -10.96 -2.16 3.62
CA VAL A 64 -12.23 -2.22 4.36
C VAL A 64 -12.36 -1.05 5.32
#